data_AF-A0A6C0EZT5-F1
#
_entry.id   AF-A0A6C0EZT5-F1
#
_cell.length_a   1.000
_cell.length_b   1.000
_cell.length_c   1.000
_cell.angle_alpha   90.00
_cell.angle_beta   90.00
_cell.angle_gamma   90.00
#
_symmetry.space_group_name_H-M   'P 1'
#
loop_
_entity.id
_entity.type
_entity.pdbx_description
1 polymer ?
#
loop_
_entity_poly.entity_id
_entity_poly.type
_entity_poly.pdbx_seq_one_letter_code
_entity_poly.pdbx_strand_id
1 'polypeptide(L)'
;MEHTNNRSKYCLAYCEIFNSKIHGKDDSSSKNIDSHYLIFMTLHNDDFHNDADFIEISNDICIIRENLKNRYFNFFMYFNYSHPVIRNYSEILIKKNYMSLEIIECIELEGGEHVAIYKTFWLRIIQRKWKRYCESKKKRMAALLQPYGLFMREIGITLKIPPTPL
;
A
#
# COMPACT_ATOMS: atom_id res chain seq x y z
N MET A 1 -9.19 6.25 -38.79
CA MET A 1 -8.07 6.69 -37.93
C MET A 1 -8.53 6.53 -36.49
N GLU A 2 -8.29 5.37 -35.89
CA GLU A 2 -8.55 5.15 -34.47
C GLU A 2 -7.36 5.70 -33.70
N HIS A 3 -7.52 6.86 -33.07
CA HIS A 3 -6.61 7.28 -32.02
C HIS A 3 -6.83 6.34 -30.83
N THR A 4 -6.04 5.27 -30.73
CA THR A 4 -5.95 4.46 -29.52
C THR A 4 -5.51 5.40 -28.39
N ASN A 5 -6.48 5.80 -27.57
CA ASN A 5 -6.24 6.65 -26.41
C ASN A 5 -5.26 5.89 -25.50
N ASN A 6 -3.99 6.31 -25.52
CA ASN A 6 -2.87 5.60 -24.92
C ASN A 6 -2.87 5.83 -23.39
N ARG A 7 -4.02 5.61 -22.74
CA ARG A 7 -4.14 5.69 -21.30
C ARG A 7 -3.49 4.44 -20.71
N SER A 8 -2.60 4.68 -19.74
CA SER A 8 -2.02 3.60 -18.94
C SER A 8 -3.13 2.70 -18.40
N LYS A 9 -2.94 1.39 -18.52
CA LYS A 9 -3.80 0.38 -17.90
C LYS A 9 -3.85 0.52 -16.36
N TYR A 10 -2.82 1.15 -15.79
CA TYR A 10 -2.69 1.35 -14.35
C TYR A 10 -2.97 2.81 -13.96
N CYS A 11 -3.64 3.00 -12.83
CA CYS A 11 -3.90 4.30 -12.23
C CYS A 11 -3.55 4.31 -10.74
N LEU A 12 -3.57 5.51 -10.15
CA LEU A 12 -3.45 5.69 -8.71
C LEU A 12 -4.84 5.70 -8.08
N ALA A 13 -5.01 5.00 -6.97
CA ALA A 13 -6.27 5.01 -6.23
C ALA A 13 -6.09 4.74 -4.74
N TYR A 14 -6.95 5.35 -3.94
CA TYR A 14 -7.24 4.89 -2.60
C TYR A 14 -8.23 3.73 -2.68
N CYS A 15 -7.90 2.66 -1.97
CA CYS A 15 -8.65 1.42 -2.04
C CYS A 15 -9.02 0.94 -0.64
N GLU A 16 -10.13 0.22 -0.57
CA GLU A 16 -10.68 -0.31 0.67
C GLU A 16 -10.98 -1.81 0.52
N ILE A 17 -10.88 -2.59 1.59
CA ILE A 17 -11.32 -3.99 1.56
C ILE A 17 -12.85 -4.03 1.53
N PHE A 18 -13.44 -4.78 0.58
CA PHE A 18 -14.89 -4.96 0.56
C PHE A 18 -15.38 -5.67 1.83
N ASN A 19 -16.46 -5.18 2.45
CA ASN A 19 -17.17 -5.88 3.51
C ASN A 19 -18.68 -5.77 3.30
N SER A 20 -19.34 -6.92 3.11
CA SER A 20 -20.78 -6.99 2.82
C SER A 20 -21.68 -6.35 3.88
N LYS A 21 -21.25 -6.27 5.14
CA LYS A 21 -22.04 -5.60 6.20
C LYS A 21 -21.91 -4.09 6.19
N ILE A 22 -20.85 -3.57 5.58
CA ILE A 22 -20.58 -2.14 5.50
C ILE A 22 -21.06 -1.58 4.17
N HIS A 23 -20.65 -2.21 3.07
CA HIS A 23 -20.93 -1.75 1.72
C HIS A 23 -22.28 -2.24 1.18
N GLY A 24 -22.86 -3.25 1.83
CA GLY A 24 -24.00 -3.99 1.29
C GLY A 24 -23.53 -5.05 0.29
N LYS A 25 -24.30 -6.13 0.21
CA LYS A 25 -24.19 -7.18 -0.82
C LYS A 25 -25.59 -7.71 -1.06
N ASP A 26 -25.98 -7.80 -2.31
CA ASP A 26 -27.28 -8.31 -2.75
C ASP A 26 -27.14 -9.35 -3.86
N ASP A 27 -28.26 -9.80 -4.41
CA ASP A 27 -28.30 -10.83 -5.44
C ASP A 27 -27.71 -10.37 -6.78
N SER A 28 -27.55 -9.06 -6.99
CA SER A 28 -26.90 -8.50 -8.18
C SER A 28 -25.38 -8.41 -8.01
N SER A 29 -24.88 -8.54 -6.79
CA SER A 29 -23.46 -8.42 -6.49
C SER A 29 -22.67 -9.63 -6.99
N SER A 30 -21.44 -9.38 -7.43
CA SER A 30 -20.50 -10.41 -7.87
C SER A 30 -20.22 -11.43 -6.75
N LYS A 31 -20.25 -12.72 -7.09
CA LYS A 31 -20.19 -13.80 -6.07
C LYS A 31 -18.96 -13.71 -5.17
N ASN A 32 -17.82 -13.34 -5.74
CA ASN A 32 -16.51 -13.29 -5.10
C ASN A 32 -16.10 -11.87 -4.63
N ILE A 33 -17.03 -10.91 -4.56
CA ILE A 33 -16.68 -9.54 -4.16
C ILE A 33 -16.03 -9.45 -2.77
N ASP A 34 -16.35 -10.36 -1.85
CA ASP A 34 -15.76 -10.42 -0.50
C ASP A 34 -14.24 -10.69 -0.48
N SER A 35 -13.62 -11.08 -1.60
CA SER A 35 -12.16 -11.24 -1.70
C SER A 35 -11.45 -10.07 -2.38
N HIS A 36 -12.17 -9.00 -2.69
CA HIS A 36 -11.64 -7.89 -3.50
C HIS A 36 -11.44 -6.61 -2.68
N TYR A 37 -10.56 -5.76 -3.22
CA TYR A 37 -10.45 -4.37 -2.80
C TYR A 37 -11.39 -3.52 -3.67
N LEU A 38 -12.27 -2.73 -3.07
CA LEU A 38 -13.01 -1.70 -3.76
C LEU A 38 -12.12 -0.49 -4.04
N ILE A 39 -12.38 0.15 -5.17
CA ILE A 39 -11.82 1.47 -5.47
C ILE A 39 -12.66 2.50 -4.70
N PHE A 40 -12.05 3.16 -3.74
CA PHE A 40 -12.70 4.23 -2.97
C PHE A 40 -12.66 5.54 -3.75
N MET A 41 -11.48 5.90 -4.26
CA MET A 41 -11.26 7.11 -5.05
C MET A 41 -10.06 6.92 -5.96
N THR A 42 -10.22 7.20 -7.25
CA THR A 42 -9.09 7.31 -8.18
C THR A 42 -8.46 8.69 -8.07
N LEU A 43 -7.13 8.75 -8.05
CA LEU A 43 -6.37 10.00 -8.06
C LEU A 43 -5.85 10.25 -9.49
N HIS A 44 -6.18 11.40 -10.06
CA HIS A 44 -5.66 11.78 -11.37
C HIS A 44 -4.22 12.29 -11.28
N ASN A 45 -3.48 12.18 -12.38
CA ASN A 45 -2.08 12.59 -12.42
C ASN A 45 -1.93 14.10 -12.19
N ASP A 46 -2.85 14.91 -12.69
CA ASP A 46 -2.81 16.37 -12.52
C ASP A 46 -2.92 16.72 -11.03
N ASP A 47 -3.88 16.12 -10.32
CA ASP A 47 -4.05 16.27 -8.87
C ASP A 47 -2.83 15.73 -8.09
N PHE A 48 -2.23 14.64 -8.53
CA PHE A 48 -1.05 14.05 -7.88
C PHE A 48 0.21 14.92 -8.02
N HIS A 49 0.36 15.63 -9.14
CA HIS A 49 1.51 16.49 -9.41
C HIS A 49 1.34 17.92 -8.90
N ASN A 50 0.11 18.31 -8.52
CA ASN A 50 -0.15 19.55 -7.83
C ASN A 50 -0.08 19.34 -6.31
N ASP A 51 0.94 19.91 -5.66
CA ASP A 51 1.15 19.76 -4.22
C ASP A 51 -0.07 20.23 -3.39
N ALA A 52 -0.74 21.32 -3.80
CA ALA A 52 -1.88 21.85 -3.05
C ALA A 52 -3.07 20.88 -3.10
N ASP A 53 -3.44 20.43 -4.30
CA ASP A 53 -4.55 19.50 -4.53
C ASP A 53 -4.26 18.14 -3.87
N PHE A 54 -3.02 17.64 -4.02
CA PHE A 54 -2.60 16.39 -3.39
C PHE A 54 -2.68 16.46 -1.85
N ILE A 55 -2.23 17.57 -1.25
CA ILE A 55 -2.30 17.77 0.21
C ILE A 55 -3.76 17.82 0.67
N GLU A 56 -4.63 18.54 -0.04
CA GLU A 56 -6.06 18.63 0.27
C GLU A 56 -6.73 17.25 0.23
N ILE A 57 -6.59 16.53 -0.89
CA ILE A 57 -7.13 15.17 -1.04
C ILE A 57 -6.56 14.23 0.04
N SER A 58 -5.26 14.31 0.32
CA SER A 58 -4.64 13.48 1.35
C SER A 58 -5.18 13.79 2.76
N ASN A 59 -5.50 15.04 3.06
CA ASN A 59 -6.11 15.43 4.34
C ASN A 59 -7.54 14.90 4.45
N ASP A 60 -8.33 15.01 3.38
CA ASP A 60 -9.70 14.48 3.34
C ASP A 60 -9.73 12.97 3.55
N ILE A 61 -8.84 12.23 2.87
CA ILE A 61 -8.69 10.79 3.08
C ILE A 61 -8.31 10.47 4.54
N CYS A 62 -7.47 11.30 5.17
CA CYS A 62 -7.14 11.11 6.59
C CYS A 62 -8.38 11.27 7.48
N ILE A 63 -9.20 12.29 7.24
CA ILE A 63 -10.45 12.52 8.00
C ILE A 63 -11.42 11.35 7.80
N ILE A 64 -11.66 10.95 6.55
CA ILE A 64 -12.54 9.82 6.21
C ILE A 64 -12.07 8.55 6.90
N ARG A 65 -10.76 8.28 6.90
CA ARG A 65 -10.20 7.09 7.55
C ARG A 65 -10.47 7.07 9.05
N GLU A 66 -10.31 8.20 9.75
CA GLU A 66 -10.60 8.25 11.19
C GLU A 66 -12.11 8.04 11.45
N ASN A 67 -12.97 8.61 10.61
CA ASN A 67 -14.42 8.41 10.71
C ASN A 67 -14.83 6.94 10.48
N LEU A 68 -14.28 6.30 9.43
CA LEU A 68 -14.53 4.88 9.15
C LEU A 68 -13.99 4.00 10.27
N LYS A 69 -12.80 4.29 10.79
CA LYS A 69 -12.22 3.56 11.91
C LYS A 69 -13.15 3.58 13.13
N ASN A 70 -13.71 4.74 13.48
CA ASN A 70 -14.66 4.85 14.58
C ASN A 70 -15.96 4.09 14.30
N ARG A 71 -16.50 4.21 13.09
CA ARG A 71 -17.70 3.48 12.66
C ARG A 71 -17.51 1.97 12.73
N TYR A 72 -16.39 1.49 12.21
CA TYR A 72 -16.02 0.08 12.17
C TYR A 72 -15.70 -0.45 13.56
N PHE A 73 -14.96 0.29 14.37
CA PHE A 73 -14.65 -0.11 15.74
C PHE A 73 -15.93 -0.37 16.53
N ASN A 74 -16.89 0.56 16.48
CA ASN A 74 -18.19 0.37 17.11
C ASN A 74 -18.89 -0.88 16.53
N PHE A 75 -18.97 -1.01 15.21
CA PHE A 75 -19.62 -2.16 14.59
C PHE A 75 -18.99 -3.51 14.99
N PHE A 76 -17.68 -3.67 14.88
CA PHE A 76 -17.01 -4.96 15.14
C PHE A 76 -16.96 -5.31 16.64
N MET A 77 -16.81 -4.33 17.52
CA MET A 77 -16.84 -4.56 18.97
C MET A 77 -18.22 -5.00 19.46
N TYR A 78 -19.30 -4.38 18.97
CA TYR A 78 -20.65 -4.70 19.42
C TYR A 78 -21.23 -5.97 18.78
N PHE A 79 -20.88 -6.27 17.52
CA PHE A 79 -21.51 -7.38 16.78
C PHE A 79 -20.65 -8.65 16.70
N ASN A 80 -19.43 -8.67 17.27
CA ASN A 80 -18.48 -9.79 17.18
C ASN A 80 -18.36 -10.35 15.75
N TYR A 81 -18.37 -9.45 14.76
CA TYR A 81 -18.41 -9.84 13.36
C TYR A 81 -17.01 -10.22 12.88
N SER A 82 -16.93 -11.36 12.18
CA SER A 82 -15.74 -11.80 11.47
C SER A 82 -15.93 -11.65 9.96
N HIS A 83 -14.91 -11.14 9.29
CA HIS A 83 -14.93 -10.99 7.84
C HIS A 83 -14.89 -12.38 7.17
N PRO A 84 -15.71 -12.64 6.14
CA PRO A 84 -15.86 -13.98 5.56
C PRO A 84 -14.56 -14.58 5.00
N VAL A 85 -13.71 -13.75 4.38
CA VAL A 85 -12.44 -14.19 3.76
C VAL A 85 -11.20 -13.85 4.61
N ILE A 86 -11.14 -12.66 5.20
CA ILE A 86 -9.92 -12.10 5.81
C ILE A 86 -9.93 -12.31 7.32
N ARG A 87 -9.14 -13.29 7.78
CA ARG A 87 -9.11 -13.71 9.20
C ARG A 87 -8.68 -12.60 10.18
N ASN A 88 -7.76 -11.74 9.77
CA ASN A 88 -7.22 -10.65 10.59
C ASN A 88 -7.77 -9.27 10.19
N TYR A 89 -9.01 -9.21 9.71
CA TYR A 89 -9.62 -7.98 9.21
C TYR A 89 -9.63 -6.85 10.24
N SER A 90 -9.94 -7.14 11.51
CA SER A 90 -9.92 -6.14 12.60
C SER A 90 -8.54 -5.50 12.78
N GLU A 91 -7.47 -6.29 12.75
CA GLU A 91 -6.09 -5.78 12.83
C GLU A 91 -5.73 -4.89 11.63
N ILE A 92 -6.27 -5.21 10.45
CA ILE A 92 -6.04 -4.42 9.24
C ILE A 92 -6.72 -3.05 9.35
N LEU A 93 -7.95 -3.00 9.85
CA LEU A 93 -8.71 -1.76 10.01
C LEU A 93 -8.08 -0.78 11.01
N ILE A 94 -7.43 -1.29 12.05
CA ILE A 94 -6.81 -0.45 13.09
C ILE A 94 -5.53 0.24 12.58
N LYS A 95 -4.92 -0.26 11.50
CA LYS A 95 -3.71 0.32 10.93
C LYS A 95 -4.00 1.72 10.39
N LYS A 96 -3.20 2.70 10.85
CA LYS A 96 -2.92 3.93 10.08
C LYS A 96 -2.50 3.46 8.68
N ASN A 97 -2.97 3.97 7.56
CA ASN A 97 -2.69 3.41 6.21
C ASN A 97 -3.55 2.18 5.82
N TYR A 98 -4.67 1.92 6.48
CA TYR A 98 -5.69 0.97 5.98
C TYR A 98 -6.12 1.30 4.54
N MET A 99 -6.49 2.56 4.29
CA MET A 99 -6.70 3.11 2.95
C MET A 99 -5.44 3.86 2.50
N SER A 100 -4.51 3.15 1.87
CA SER A 100 -3.31 3.74 1.26
C SER A 100 -3.55 4.05 -0.22
N LEU A 101 -2.79 5.04 -0.72
CA LEU A 101 -2.67 5.29 -2.15
C LEU A 101 -1.84 4.18 -2.79
N GLU A 102 -2.40 3.51 -3.79
CA GLU A 102 -1.77 2.37 -4.46
C GLU A 102 -1.83 2.55 -5.99
N ILE A 103 -0.87 1.93 -6.68
CA ILE A 103 -0.94 1.72 -8.13
C ILE A 103 -1.76 0.46 -8.38
N ILE A 104 -2.87 0.62 -9.10
CA ILE A 104 -3.84 -0.44 -9.32
C ILE A 104 -4.12 -0.67 -10.79
N GLU A 105 -4.63 -1.85 -11.09
CA GLU A 105 -5.43 -2.12 -12.28
C GLU A 105 -6.90 -2.15 -11.85
N CYS A 106 -7.73 -1.33 -12.49
CA CYS A 106 -9.17 -1.32 -12.28
C CYS A 106 -9.81 -2.43 -13.11
N ILE A 107 -10.68 -3.21 -12.47
CA ILE A 107 -11.47 -4.26 -13.11
C ILE A 107 -12.91 -4.09 -12.70
N GLU A 108 -13.81 -4.16 -13.67
CA GLU A 108 -15.24 -4.24 -13.43
C GLU A 108 -15.64 -5.71 -13.35
N LEU A 109 -16.37 -6.08 -12.30
CA LEU A 109 -16.91 -7.43 -12.11
C LEU A 109 -18.29 -7.59 -12.77
N GLU A 110 -18.82 -8.82 -12.77
CA GLU A 110 -20.11 -9.16 -13.40
C GLU A 110 -21.32 -8.38 -12.82
N GLY A 111 -21.25 -8.00 -11.54
CA GLY A 111 -22.25 -7.19 -10.86
C GLY A 111 -22.08 -5.68 -11.02
N GLY A 112 -21.14 -5.22 -11.86
CA GLY A 112 -20.85 -3.80 -12.10
C GLY A 112 -19.96 -3.14 -11.04
N GLU A 113 -19.44 -3.91 -10.08
CA GLU A 113 -18.57 -3.37 -9.04
C GLU A 113 -17.16 -3.14 -9.58
N HIS A 114 -16.58 -2.00 -9.21
CA HIS A 114 -15.23 -1.63 -9.61
C HIS A 114 -14.22 -2.00 -8.52
N VAL A 115 -13.35 -2.95 -8.85
CA VAL A 115 -12.37 -3.52 -7.92
C VAL A 115 -10.94 -3.23 -8.36
N ALA A 116 -10.05 -3.20 -7.38
CA ALA A 116 -8.64 -2.93 -7.55
C ALA A 116 -7.80 -4.21 -7.47
N ILE A 117 -6.95 -4.42 -8.49
CA ILE A 117 -5.80 -5.34 -8.39
C ILE A 117 -4.53 -4.52 -8.13
N TYR A 118 -3.95 -4.70 -6.95
CA TYR A 118 -2.74 -3.97 -6.56
C TYR A 118 -1.53 -4.41 -7.39
N LYS A 119 -0.84 -3.45 -8.01
CA LYS A 119 0.42 -3.68 -8.75
C LYS A 119 1.66 -3.22 -7.98
N THR A 120 1.47 -2.60 -6.82
CA THR A 120 2.55 -2.13 -5.95
C THR A 120 3.31 -3.25 -5.25
N PHE A 121 2.82 -4.49 -5.25
CA PHE A 121 3.46 -5.61 -4.56
C PHE A 121 4.94 -5.80 -4.96
N TRP A 122 5.20 -5.89 -6.28
CA TRP A 122 6.56 -6.06 -6.80
C TRP A 122 7.45 -4.86 -6.50
N LEU A 123 6.90 -3.66 -6.63
CA LEU A 123 7.60 -2.43 -6.31
C LEU A 123 8.01 -2.42 -4.83
N ARG A 124 7.13 -2.84 -3.91
CA ARG A 124 7.42 -2.92 -2.47
C ARG A 124 8.54 -3.94 -2.17
N ILE A 125 8.58 -5.07 -2.87
CA ILE A 125 9.67 -6.06 -2.73
C ILE A 125 11.00 -5.42 -3.14
N ILE A 126 11.04 -4.78 -4.31
CA ILE A 126 12.24 -4.12 -4.83
C ILE A 126 12.68 -3.00 -3.88
N GLN A 127 11.76 -2.12 -3.48
CA GLN A 127 12.01 -1.03 -2.54
C GLN A 127 12.57 -1.54 -1.21
N ARG A 128 12.04 -2.64 -0.66
CA ARG A 128 12.56 -3.25 0.59
C ARG A 128 13.99 -3.75 0.42
N LYS A 129 14.28 -4.48 -0.66
CA LYS A 129 15.63 -4.99 -0.94
C LYS A 129 16.62 -3.84 -1.13
N TRP A 130 16.22 -2.81 -1.86
CA TRP A 130 17.03 -1.62 -2.08
C TRP A 130 17.30 -0.85 -0.78
N LYS A 131 16.28 -0.61 0.05
CA LYS A 131 16.44 0.03 1.36
C LYS A 131 17.43 -0.74 2.24
N ARG A 132 17.31 -2.06 2.32
CA ARG A 132 18.27 -2.92 3.05
C ARG A 132 19.70 -2.77 2.52
N TYR A 133 19.87 -2.80 1.21
CA TYR A 133 21.18 -2.60 0.58
C TYR A 133 21.80 -1.23 0.93
N CYS A 134 21.01 -0.17 0.83
CA CYS A 134 21.44 1.18 1.19
C CYS A 134 21.82 1.29 2.67
N GLU A 135 21.06 0.68 3.58
CA GLU A 135 21.41 0.62 4.99
C GLU A 135 22.71 -0.14 5.25
N SER A 136 22.90 -1.30 4.62
CA SER A 136 24.16 -2.05 4.72
C SER A 136 25.34 -1.23 4.22
N LYS A 137 25.18 -0.47 3.12
CA LYS A 137 26.20 0.47 2.64
C LYS A 137 26.51 1.58 3.65
N LYS A 138 25.48 2.18 4.24
CA LYS A 138 25.65 3.23 5.27
C LYS A 138 26.40 2.69 6.49
N LYS A 139 26.01 1.51 6.99
CA LYS A 139 26.69 0.83 8.10
C LYS A 139 28.15 0.53 7.77
N ARG A 140 28.43 0.04 6.54
CA ARG A 140 29.80 -0.19 6.07
C ARG A 140 30.62 1.10 6.06
N MET A 141 30.07 2.18 5.51
CA MET A 141 30.76 3.47 5.47
C MET A 141 31.07 3.97 6.89
N ALA A 142 30.09 3.89 7.79
CA ALA A 142 30.28 4.28 9.19
C ALA A 142 31.37 3.45 9.89
N ALA A 143 31.45 2.15 9.63
CA ALA A 143 32.49 1.28 10.19
C ALA A 143 33.89 1.60 9.65
N LEU A 144 34.00 1.96 8.36
CA LEU A 144 35.28 2.36 7.75
C LEU A 144 35.80 3.70 8.25
N LEU A 145 34.93 4.55 8.80
CA LEU A 145 35.28 5.85 9.39
C LEU A 145 35.70 5.76 10.86
N GLN A 146 35.56 4.60 11.51
CA GLN A 146 36.04 4.40 12.89
C GLN A 146 37.56 4.31 12.93
N PRO A 147 38.23 4.65 14.05
CA PRO A 147 39.69 4.60 14.17
C PRO A 147 40.29 3.26 13.74
N TYR A 148 39.66 2.15 14.13
CA TYR A 148 40.07 0.81 13.69
C TYR A 148 39.97 0.61 12.17
N GLY A 149 38.90 1.11 11.53
CA GLY A 149 38.72 1.02 10.08
C GLY A 149 39.73 1.87 9.31
N LEU A 150 40.10 3.04 9.84
CA LEU A 150 41.14 3.90 9.29
C LEU A 150 42.51 3.23 9.39
N PHE A 151 42.86 2.70 10.57
CA PHE A 151 44.10 1.97 10.80
C PHE A 151 44.23 0.76 9.87
N MET A 152 43.17 -0.04 9.71
CA MET A 152 43.18 -1.20 8.80
C MET A 152 43.44 -0.80 7.34
N ARG A 153 42.94 0.36 6.90
CA ARG A 153 43.25 0.93 5.57
C ARG A 153 44.70 1.37 5.45
N GLU A 154 45.26 2.00 6.48
CA GLU A 154 46.67 2.44 6.48
C GLU A 154 47.63 1.26 6.31
N ILE A 155 47.34 0.12 6.94
CA ILE A 155 48.17 -1.09 6.83
C ILE A 155 47.82 -1.98 5.61
N GLY A 156 46.98 -1.49 4.69
CA GLY A 156 46.64 -2.17 3.43
C GLY A 156 45.68 -3.36 3.55
N ILE A 157 45.07 -3.58 4.70
CA ILE A 157 44.12 -4.68 4.92
C ILE A 157 42.69 -4.22 4.60
N THR A 158 42.02 -4.92 3.67
CA THR A 158 40.60 -4.70 3.38
C THR A 158 39.73 -5.54 4.30
N LEU A 159 38.85 -4.89 5.08
CA LEU A 159 37.87 -5.57 5.93
C LEU A 159 36.88 -6.36 5.04
N LYS A 160 37.03 -7.69 4.99
CA LYS A 160 36.02 -8.60 4.43
C LYS A 160 34.92 -8.83 5.46
N ILE A 161 33.68 -8.58 5.06
CA ILE A 161 32.50 -8.73 5.93
C ILE A 161 31.88 -10.11 5.67
N PRO A 162 31.40 -10.81 6.72
CA PRO A 162 30.61 -12.03 6.54
C PRO A 162 29.36 -11.78 5.68
N PRO A 163 28.90 -12.78 4.91
CA PRO A 163 27.73 -12.63 4.06
C PRO A 163 26.50 -12.28 4.90
N THR A 164 25.74 -11.29 4.45
CA THR A 164 24.41 -11.00 4.98
C THR A 164 23.53 -12.23 4.86
N PRO A 165 22.86 -12.69 5.94
CA PRO A 165 21.89 -13.77 5.83
C PRO A 165 20.75 -13.34 4.90
N LEU A 166 20.41 -14.23 3.96
CA LEU A 166 19.31 -14.07 2.99
C LEU A 166 17.94 -14.07 3.67
#